data_AF-A0A346N2G7-F1
#
_entry.id   AF-A0A346N2G7-F1
#
_cell.length_a   1.000
_cell.length_b   1.000
_cell.length_c   1.000
_cell.angle_alpha   90.00
_cell.angle_beta   90.00
_cell.angle_gamma   90.00
#
_symmetry.space_group_name_H-M   'P 1'
#
loop_
_entity.id
_entity.type
_entity.pdbx_description
1 polymer ?
#
loop_
_entity_poly.entity_id
_entity_poly.type
_entity_poly.pdbx_seq_one_letter_code
_entity_poly.pdbx_strand_id
1 'polypeptide(L)'
;MRLLPLLLLGFACAATAQGTLPPPVLPPATPPPVVNAPPLYPDSERIAGHEGRVMLDVQVLPDGGVSGLTISQSSGYPALDQAALDAVRQWRFRPARGPDGVPVPGRLRLPVDFRLPERPAPDSGSANVMAMLKQPCSKLTADVAAFRAGTPWRSLSDMPTFQATGGLLASAASGKSPEVLARLTQNLPTLYEQIATACLQQPEAVYENMVAEVTRRLMK
;
A
#
# COMPACT_ATOMS: atom_id res chain seq x y z
N MET A 1 -92.11 -12.40 -28.88
CA MET A 1 -91.60 -13.32 -29.92
C MET A 1 -90.40 -12.66 -30.57
N ARG A 2 -89.20 -13.25 -30.40
CA ARG A 2 -87.89 -12.89 -31.00
C ARG A 2 -87.26 -11.58 -30.49
N LEU A 3 -85.95 -11.43 -30.23
CA LEU A 3 -84.80 -12.30 -29.94
C LEU A 3 -83.60 -11.31 -29.69
N LEU A 4 -82.74 -11.58 -28.70
CA LEU A 4 -81.38 -10.99 -28.51
C LEU A 4 -80.45 -11.26 -29.74
N PRO A 5 -79.14 -10.83 -29.84
CA PRO A 5 -78.20 -10.21 -28.86
C PRO A 5 -77.38 -9.00 -29.43
N LEU A 6 -76.77 -8.09 -28.64
CA LEU A 6 -75.51 -8.17 -27.86
C LEU A 6 -74.23 -8.38 -28.69
N LEU A 7 -73.37 -7.36 -28.78
CA LEU A 7 -71.91 -7.47 -28.91
C LEU A 7 -71.24 -6.12 -28.62
N LEU A 8 -71.03 -5.84 -27.33
CA LEU A 8 -70.08 -4.82 -26.87
C LEU A 8 -68.71 -5.48 -26.77
N LEU A 9 -67.74 -4.93 -27.51
CA LEU A 9 -66.33 -5.30 -27.47
C LEU A 9 -65.74 -4.92 -26.10
N GLY A 10 -65.68 -5.90 -25.19
CA GLY A 10 -64.92 -5.80 -23.95
C GLY A 10 -63.43 -6.04 -24.22
N PHE A 11 -62.66 -4.95 -24.32
CA PHE A 11 -61.20 -5.01 -24.26
C PHE A 11 -60.78 -5.35 -22.82
N ALA A 12 -60.34 -6.58 -22.59
CA ALA A 12 -59.72 -6.97 -21.33
C ALA A 12 -58.33 -6.33 -21.23
N CYS A 13 -58.19 -5.33 -20.35
CA CYS A 13 -56.94 -4.69 -20.01
C CYS A 13 -56.09 -5.66 -19.17
N ALA A 14 -54.97 -6.13 -19.71
CA ALA A 14 -54.03 -6.96 -18.97
C ALA A 14 -53.32 -6.09 -17.90
N ALA A 15 -53.63 -6.34 -16.63
CA ALA A 15 -52.95 -5.75 -15.49
C ALA A 15 -51.50 -6.27 -15.42
N THR A 16 -50.53 -5.38 -15.61
CA THR A 16 -49.11 -5.68 -15.38
C THR A 16 -48.81 -5.48 -13.90
N ALA A 17 -48.59 -6.58 -13.17
CA ALA A 17 -48.04 -6.54 -11.82
C ALA A 17 -46.57 -6.11 -11.90
N GLN A 18 -46.25 -4.91 -11.44
CA GLN A 18 -44.88 -4.43 -11.30
C GLN A 18 -44.29 -5.04 -10.01
N GLY A 19 -43.38 -6.00 -10.15
CA GLY A 19 -42.59 -6.51 -9.04
C GLY A 19 -41.63 -5.43 -8.53
N THR A 20 -41.84 -4.98 -7.30
CA THR A 20 -40.91 -4.07 -6.61
C THR A 20 -39.66 -4.85 -6.24
N LEU A 21 -38.52 -4.54 -6.87
CA LEU A 21 -37.23 -5.09 -6.47
C LEU A 21 -36.86 -4.59 -5.06
N PRO A 22 -36.32 -5.44 -4.18
CA PRO A 22 -35.79 -4.99 -2.90
C PRO A 22 -34.61 -4.02 -3.12
N PRO A 23 -34.43 -3.02 -2.24
CA PRO A 23 -33.32 -2.08 -2.37
C PRO A 23 -31.97 -2.82 -2.30
N PRO A 24 -30.96 -2.37 -3.06
CA PRO A 24 -29.63 -2.96 -3.01
C PRO A 24 -29.05 -2.84 -1.60
N VAL A 25 -28.72 -3.97 -0.99
CA VAL A 25 -27.96 -4.02 0.26
C VAL A 25 -26.55 -3.55 -0.05
N LEU A 26 -26.25 -2.30 0.31
CA LEU A 26 -24.90 -1.75 0.17
C LEU A 26 -23.96 -2.54 1.10
N PRO A 27 -22.80 -3.00 0.62
CA PRO A 27 -21.79 -3.57 1.50
C PRO A 27 -21.37 -2.53 2.54
N PRO A 28 -21.00 -2.95 3.77
CA PRO A 28 -20.57 -2.02 4.80
C PRO A 28 -19.44 -1.14 4.27
N ALA A 29 -19.64 0.18 4.35
CA ALA A 29 -18.63 1.16 4.00
C ALA A 29 -17.34 0.85 4.78
N THR A 30 -16.28 0.54 4.05
CA THR A 30 -14.98 0.28 4.66
C THR A 30 -14.49 1.61 5.23
N PRO A 31 -14.24 1.74 6.55
CA PRO A 31 -13.77 3.00 7.11
C PRO A 31 -12.44 3.38 6.47
N PRO A 32 -12.18 4.67 6.22
CA PRO A 32 -10.93 5.12 5.63
C PRO A 32 -9.73 4.64 6.46
N PRO A 33 -8.58 4.35 5.82
CA PRO A 33 -7.37 4.00 6.54
C PRO A 33 -7.00 5.15 7.48
N VAL A 34 -6.81 4.83 8.76
CA VAL A 34 -6.18 5.77 9.67
C VAL A 34 -4.72 5.87 9.24
N VAL A 35 -4.35 7.00 8.63
CA VAL A 35 -2.95 7.30 8.32
C VAL A 35 -2.33 7.90 9.57
N ASN A 36 -1.57 7.08 10.28
CA ASN A 36 -0.80 7.52 11.43
C ASN A 36 0.53 8.14 10.95
N ALA A 37 0.88 9.32 11.46
CA ALA A 37 2.16 9.94 11.14
C ALA A 37 3.32 9.07 11.67
N PRO A 38 4.41 8.92 10.90
CA PRO A 38 5.58 8.17 11.37
C PRO A 38 6.21 8.86 12.59
N PRO A 39 6.90 8.11 13.46
CA PRO A 39 7.63 8.69 14.57
C PRO A 39 8.69 9.69 14.09
N LEU A 40 8.83 10.79 14.83
CA LEU A 40 9.90 11.74 14.57
C LEU A 40 11.24 11.11 14.95
N TYR A 41 12.21 11.13 14.03
CA TYR A 41 13.58 10.73 14.34
C TYR A 41 14.27 11.86 15.11
N PRO A 42 14.71 11.67 16.36
CA PRO A 42 15.44 12.71 17.08
C PRO A 42 16.72 13.10 16.35
N ASP A 43 16.98 14.39 16.22
CA ASP A 43 18.13 14.89 15.45
C ASP A 43 19.47 14.39 16.01
N SER A 44 19.59 14.26 17.33
CA SER A 44 20.79 13.72 17.99
C SER A 44 21.09 12.29 17.56
N GLU A 45 20.08 11.41 17.57
CA GLU A 45 20.21 10.01 17.19
C GLU A 45 20.46 9.87 15.69
N ARG A 46 19.82 10.74 14.89
CA ARG A 46 20.03 10.78 13.44
C ARG A 46 21.47 11.15 13.10
N ILE A 47 22.02 12.17 13.76
CA ILE A 47 23.41 12.61 13.56
C ILE A 47 24.40 11.56 14.08
N ALA A 48 24.09 10.92 15.21
CA ALA A 48 24.91 9.86 15.81
C ALA A 48 24.89 8.55 15.02
N GLY A 49 23.99 8.39 14.05
CA GLY A 49 23.90 7.16 13.26
C GLY A 49 23.17 6.02 13.98
N HIS A 50 22.45 6.31 15.07
CA HIS A 50 21.85 5.29 15.93
C HIS A 50 20.54 4.79 15.35
N GLU A 51 20.48 3.50 14.99
CA GLU A 51 19.28 2.82 14.52
C GLU A 51 18.80 1.78 15.54
N GLY A 52 17.52 1.42 15.47
CA GLY A 52 17.00 0.36 16.32
C GLY A 52 15.52 0.10 16.15
N ARG A 53 15.03 -0.93 16.85
CA ARG A 53 13.62 -1.32 16.88
C ARG A 53 13.11 -1.23 18.30
N VAL A 54 12.05 -0.45 18.52
CA VAL A 54 11.31 -0.39 19.77
C VAL A 54 10.12 -1.34 19.68
N MET A 55 9.90 -2.16 20.69
CA MET A 55 8.71 -2.99 20.81
C MET A 55 7.77 -2.41 21.85
N LEU A 56 6.55 -2.10 21.42
CA LEU A 56 5.53 -1.50 22.28
C LEU A 56 4.38 -2.47 22.49
N ASP A 57 3.93 -2.62 23.73
CA ASP A 57 2.64 -3.22 24.04
C ASP A 57 1.61 -2.10 24.15
N VAL A 58 0.58 -2.15 23.30
CA VAL A 58 -0.42 -1.09 23.13
C VAL A 58 -1.79 -1.60 23.55
N GLN A 59 -2.50 -0.83 24.37
CA GLN A 59 -3.91 -1.05 24.67
C GLN A 59 -4.76 -0.08 23.86
N VAL A 60 -5.65 -0.64 23.04
CA VAL A 60 -6.54 0.09 22.14
C VAL A 60 -7.94 0.09 22.74
N LEU A 61 -8.56 1.27 22.80
CA LEU A 61 -9.93 1.49 23.28
C LEU A 61 -10.97 1.17 22.19
N PRO A 62 -12.26 1.02 22.56
CA PRO A 62 -13.35 0.81 21.60
C PRO A 62 -13.53 1.92 20.57
N ASP A 63 -13.08 3.15 20.87
CA ASP A 63 -13.07 4.29 19.95
C ASP A 63 -11.85 4.32 19.02
N GLY A 64 -10.93 3.34 19.17
CA GLY A 64 -9.68 3.26 18.42
C GLY A 64 -8.53 4.09 18.99
N GLY A 65 -8.73 4.77 20.12
CA GLY A 65 -7.67 5.48 20.84
C GLY A 65 -6.71 4.54 21.57
N VAL A 66 -5.57 5.07 22.01
CA VAL A 66 -4.61 4.36 22.86
C VAL A 66 -4.84 4.75 24.32
N SER A 67 -5.09 3.79 25.20
CA SER A 67 -5.23 4.04 26.65
C SER A 67 -4.03 3.56 27.48
N GLY A 68 -3.25 2.63 26.95
CA GLY A 68 -2.09 2.05 27.62
C GLY A 68 -0.96 1.84 26.63
N LEU A 69 0.25 2.22 27.02
CA LEU A 69 1.44 2.10 26.18
C LEU A 69 2.68 1.84 27.03
N THR A 70 3.33 0.71 26.79
CA THR A 70 4.54 0.29 27.51
C THR A 70 5.58 -0.26 26.56
N ILE A 71 6.87 -0.05 26.87
CA ILE A 71 7.98 -0.64 26.12
C ILE A 71 8.19 -2.07 26.61
N SER A 72 8.04 -3.05 25.72
CA SER A 72 8.37 -4.45 25.99
C SER A 72 9.79 -4.81 25.56
N GLN A 73 10.37 -4.06 24.62
CA GLN A 73 11.78 -4.16 24.24
C GLN A 73 12.29 -2.79 23.77
N SER A 74 13.38 -2.33 24.39
CA SER A 74 14.06 -1.09 24.02
C SER A 74 14.83 -1.25 22.70
N SER A 75 14.95 -0.16 21.95
CA SER A 75 15.87 -0.05 20.81
C SER A 75 17.36 -0.06 21.21
N GLY A 76 17.66 0.11 22.49
CA GLY A 76 19.01 0.39 23.00
C GLY A 76 19.30 1.89 23.14
N TYR A 77 18.44 2.77 22.62
CA TYR A 77 18.61 4.22 22.66
C TYR A 77 17.37 4.89 23.27
N PRO A 78 17.47 5.48 24.48
CA PRO A 78 16.32 6.07 25.17
C PRO A 78 15.58 7.16 24.40
N ALA A 79 16.28 7.93 23.55
CA ALA A 79 15.67 8.96 22.73
C ALA A 79 14.78 8.38 21.61
N LEU A 80 15.17 7.24 21.01
CA LEU A 80 14.35 6.53 20.03
C LEU A 80 13.13 5.89 20.69
N ASP A 81 13.33 5.31 21.88
CA ASP A 81 12.26 4.75 22.70
C ASP A 81 11.19 5.79 23.03
N GLN A 82 11.62 6.98 23.46
CA GLN A 82 10.72 8.08 23.78
C GLN A 82 9.98 8.60 22.54
N ALA A 83 10.68 8.74 21.42
CA ALA A 83 10.07 9.15 20.15
C ALA A 83 8.99 8.16 19.65
N ALA A 84 9.22 6.85 19.85
CA ALA A 84 8.22 5.83 19.55
C ALA A 84 6.98 5.96 20.42
N LEU A 85 7.15 6.18 21.73
CA LEU A 85 6.04 6.39 22.66
C LEU A 85 5.20 7.61 22.28
N ASP A 86 5.85 8.73 21.98
CA ASP A 86 5.15 9.99 21.69
C ASP A 86 4.36 9.92 20.39
N ALA A 87 4.89 9.25 19.36
CA ALA A 87 4.17 9.02 18.13
C ALA A 87 2.94 8.13 18.34
N VAL A 88 3.13 6.96 18.96
CA VAL A 88 2.07 5.95 19.07
C VAL A 88 0.94 6.39 20.01
N ARG A 89 1.21 7.25 21.00
CA ARG A 89 0.15 7.88 21.83
C ARG A 89 -0.89 8.63 21.00
N GLN A 90 -0.48 9.23 19.89
CA GLN A 90 -1.36 10.06 19.05
C GLN A 90 -2.08 9.23 17.97
N TRP A 91 -1.65 7.99 17.75
CA TRP A 91 -2.19 7.14 16.72
C TRP A 91 -3.64 6.75 17.00
N ARG A 92 -4.34 6.38 15.94
CA ARG A 92 -5.64 5.69 16.02
C ARG A 92 -5.51 4.30 15.40
N PHE A 93 -6.26 3.37 15.97
CA PHE A 93 -6.27 1.98 15.59
C PHE A 93 -7.71 1.54 15.32
N ARG A 94 -7.85 0.43 14.59
CA ARG A 94 -9.14 -0.24 14.53
C ARG A 94 -9.33 -1.03 15.84
N PRO A 95 -10.44 -0.81 16.57
CA PRO A 95 -10.69 -1.55 17.80
C PRO A 95 -10.89 -3.04 17.50
N ALA A 96 -10.65 -3.89 18.50
CA ALA A 96 -11.07 -5.27 18.43
C ALA A 96 -12.60 -5.35 18.40
N ARG A 97 -13.16 -6.43 17.86
CA ARG A 97 -14.61 -6.67 17.83
C ARG A 97 -14.96 -7.91 18.62
N GLY A 98 -16.00 -7.80 19.45
CA GLY A 98 -16.60 -8.92 20.15
C GLY A 98 -17.34 -9.87 19.22
N PRO A 99 -17.85 -11.00 19.74
CA PRO A 99 -18.63 -11.98 18.96
C PRO A 99 -19.90 -11.42 18.32
N ASP A 100 -20.44 -10.34 18.88
CA ASP A 100 -21.59 -9.57 18.42
C ASP A 100 -21.22 -8.45 17.42
N GLY A 101 -19.93 -8.30 17.11
CA GLY A 101 -19.42 -7.25 16.23
C GLY A 101 -19.20 -5.89 16.90
N VAL A 102 -19.47 -5.77 18.20
CA VAL A 102 -19.33 -4.51 18.96
C VAL A 102 -17.85 -4.22 19.22
N PRO A 103 -17.38 -2.96 19.07
CA PRO A 103 -16.03 -2.57 19.44
C PRO A 103 -15.73 -2.81 20.92
N VAL A 104 -14.61 -3.49 21.20
CA VAL A 104 -14.13 -3.79 22.55
C VAL A 104 -12.65 -3.41 22.70
N PRO A 105 -12.16 -3.19 23.94
CA PRO A 105 -10.74 -2.93 24.15
C PRO A 105 -9.88 -4.11 23.68
N GLY A 106 -8.75 -3.82 23.05
CA GLY A 106 -7.80 -4.81 22.55
C GLY A 106 -6.37 -4.53 23.00
N ARG A 107 -5.50 -5.55 22.93
CA ARG A 107 -4.05 -5.40 23.11
C ARG A 107 -3.31 -5.91 21.90
N LEU A 108 -2.26 -5.19 21.48
CA LEU A 108 -1.39 -5.59 20.39
C LEU A 108 0.06 -5.24 20.69
N ARG A 109 0.98 -5.97 20.06
CA ARG A 109 2.42 -5.68 20.10
C ARG A 109 2.82 -5.02 18.79
N LEU A 110 3.42 -3.83 18.89
CA LEU A 110 3.72 -2.95 17.77
C LEU A 110 5.24 -2.73 17.64
N PRO A 111 5.87 -3.20 16.54
CA PRO A 111 7.24 -2.81 16.21
C PRO A 111 7.28 -1.37 15.68
N VAL A 112 8.21 -0.58 16.19
CA VAL A 112 8.56 0.75 15.67
C VAL A 112 10.02 0.74 15.26
N ASP A 113 10.28 0.88 13.96
CA ASP A 113 11.63 0.82 13.38
C ASP A 113 12.19 2.21 13.10
N PHE A 114 13.37 2.49 13.65
CA PHE A 114 14.19 3.65 13.28
C PHE A 114 15.34 3.19 12.39
N ARG A 115 15.29 3.61 11.13
CA ARG A 115 16.31 3.35 10.11
C ARG A 115 16.71 4.65 9.45
N LEU A 116 18.01 4.83 9.26
CA LEU A 116 18.56 5.89 8.45
C LEU A 116 18.50 5.44 6.99
N PRO A 117 18.28 6.38 6.05
CA PRO A 117 18.50 6.09 4.66
C PRO A 117 19.97 5.68 4.49
N GLU A 118 20.19 4.49 3.94
CA GLU A 118 21.53 3.99 3.69
C GLU A 118 22.28 5.00 2.84
N ARG A 119 23.44 5.46 3.33
CA ARG A 119 24.35 6.24 2.49
C ARG A 119 24.82 5.29 1.40
N PRO A 120 24.49 5.51 0.12
CA PRO A 120 24.92 4.61 -0.94
C PRO A 120 26.45 4.48 -0.86
N ALA A 121 26.93 3.24 -0.82
CA ALA A 121 28.36 2.96 -0.75
C ALA A 121 29.09 3.70 -1.90
N PRO A 122 30.28 4.29 -1.68
CA PRO A 122 30.99 5.12 -2.67
C PRO A 122 31.28 4.44 -4.02
N ASP A 123 31.13 3.13 -4.11
CA ASP A 123 31.38 2.28 -5.27
C ASP A 123 30.11 1.74 -5.97
N SER A 124 28.93 1.94 -5.38
CA SER A 124 27.66 1.39 -5.88
C SER A 124 26.99 2.23 -6.99
N GLY A 125 27.52 3.42 -7.29
CA GLY A 125 26.80 4.45 -8.07
C GLY A 125 26.91 4.40 -9.59
N SER A 126 27.85 3.67 -10.20
CA SER A 126 27.94 3.63 -11.68
C SER A 126 28.28 2.27 -12.28
N ALA A 127 28.98 1.39 -11.56
CA ALA A 127 29.29 0.05 -12.06
C ALA A 127 28.12 -0.95 -11.87
N ASN A 128 27.19 -0.69 -10.93
CA ASN A 128 26.20 -1.67 -10.50
C ASN A 128 24.80 -1.50 -11.14
N VAL A 129 24.47 -0.33 -11.70
CA VAL A 129 23.14 -0.07 -12.29
C VAL A 129 22.93 -0.90 -13.57
N MET A 130 23.96 -1.01 -14.42
CA MET A 130 23.87 -1.84 -15.62
C MET A 130 23.79 -3.34 -15.27
N ALA A 131 24.56 -3.79 -14.27
CA ALA A 131 24.49 -5.17 -13.79
C ALA A 131 23.10 -5.49 -13.20
N MET A 132 22.52 -4.56 -12.44
CA MET A 132 21.15 -4.63 -11.95
C MET A 132 20.13 -4.74 -13.10
N LEU A 133 20.28 -3.95 -14.17
CA LEU A 133 19.38 -4.03 -15.34
C LEU A 133 19.47 -5.38 -16.07
N LYS A 134 20.67 -5.99 -16.10
CA LYS A 134 20.91 -7.29 -16.75
C LYS A 134 20.57 -8.50 -15.88
N GLN A 135 20.11 -8.32 -14.64
CA GLN A 135 19.77 -9.44 -13.76
C GLN A 135 18.52 -10.20 -14.26
N PRO A 136 18.40 -11.52 -13.98
CA PRO A 136 17.18 -12.26 -14.28
C PRO A 136 16.03 -11.82 -13.37
N CYS A 137 14.80 -11.93 -13.87
CA CYS A 137 13.59 -11.64 -13.11
C CYS A 137 13.47 -12.47 -11.83
N SER A 138 13.98 -13.70 -11.81
CA SER A 138 14.05 -14.54 -10.60
C SER A 138 14.80 -13.89 -9.43
N LYS A 139 15.84 -13.09 -9.71
CA LYS A 139 16.55 -12.31 -8.69
C LYS A 139 15.67 -11.18 -8.17
N LEU A 140 15.03 -10.43 -9.07
CA LEU A 140 14.12 -9.34 -8.68
C LEU A 140 12.97 -9.87 -7.81
N THR A 141 12.35 -10.99 -8.18
CA THR A 141 11.21 -11.53 -7.43
C THR A 141 11.60 -12.04 -6.06
N ALA A 142 12.80 -12.62 -5.91
CA ALA A 142 13.36 -12.96 -4.61
C ALA A 142 13.56 -11.71 -3.73
N ASP A 143 14.10 -10.63 -4.30
CA ASP A 143 14.30 -9.38 -3.57
C ASP A 143 12.96 -8.74 -3.17
N VAL A 144 11.96 -8.75 -4.06
CA VAL A 144 10.61 -8.24 -3.79
C VAL A 144 9.94 -9.03 -2.67
N ALA A 145 10.09 -10.36 -2.67
CA ALA A 145 9.58 -11.22 -1.60
C ALA A 145 10.23 -10.89 -0.26
N ALA A 146 11.57 -10.74 -0.23
CA ALA A 146 12.30 -10.36 0.98
C ALA A 146 11.87 -8.97 1.52
N PHE A 147 11.73 -7.99 0.62
CA PHE A 147 11.28 -6.64 0.96
C PHE A 147 9.87 -6.64 1.57
N ARG A 148 8.94 -7.35 0.95
CA ARG A 148 7.55 -7.47 1.45
C ARG A 148 7.44 -8.22 2.77
N ALA A 149 8.28 -9.23 2.99
CA ALA A 149 8.31 -9.98 4.24
C ALA A 149 8.79 -9.14 5.43
N GLY A 150 9.75 -8.24 5.21
CA GLY A 150 10.27 -7.36 6.26
C GLY A 150 9.40 -6.15 6.57
N THR A 151 8.69 -5.61 5.56
CA THR A 151 7.95 -4.35 5.69
C THR A 151 6.67 -4.32 4.83
N PRO A 152 5.53 -4.88 5.31
CA PRO A 152 4.31 -5.01 4.51
C PRO A 152 3.65 -3.68 4.08
N TRP A 153 3.95 -2.58 4.77
CA TRP A 153 3.37 -1.25 4.55
C TRP A 153 4.19 -0.35 3.62
N ARG A 154 5.41 -0.76 3.23
CA ARG A 154 6.27 0.05 2.37
C ARG A 154 5.94 -0.15 0.88
N SER A 155 6.10 0.92 0.10
CA SER A 155 5.91 0.87 -1.35
C SER A 155 7.10 0.18 -2.00
N LEU A 156 6.89 -0.55 -3.11
CA LEU A 156 8.01 -1.02 -3.95
C LEU A 156 8.89 0.14 -4.44
N SER A 157 8.35 1.37 -4.51
CA SER A 157 9.13 2.57 -4.83
C SER A 157 10.25 2.87 -3.82
N ASP A 158 10.18 2.30 -2.61
CA ASP A 158 11.20 2.45 -1.57
C ASP A 158 12.35 1.44 -1.72
N MET A 159 12.23 0.49 -2.65
CA MET A 159 13.20 -0.57 -2.86
C MET A 159 14.35 -0.04 -3.73
N PRO A 160 15.63 -0.29 -3.38
CA PRO A 160 16.78 0.31 -4.09
C PRO A 160 16.77 0.07 -5.61
N THR A 161 16.42 -1.15 -6.04
CA THR A 161 16.29 -1.52 -7.45
C THR A 161 15.28 -0.63 -8.18
N PHE A 162 14.13 -0.36 -7.57
CA PHE A 162 13.09 0.47 -8.20
C PHE A 162 13.41 1.96 -8.12
N GLN A 163 14.07 2.44 -7.06
CA GLN A 163 14.58 3.81 -7.00
C GLN A 163 15.58 4.10 -8.12
N ALA A 164 16.54 3.18 -8.34
CA ALA A 164 17.50 3.28 -9.44
C ALA A 164 16.80 3.25 -10.81
N THR A 165 15.85 2.33 -11.01
CA THR A 165 15.05 2.27 -12.24
C THR A 165 14.24 3.55 -12.46
N GLY A 166 13.65 4.14 -11.41
CA GLY A 166 12.95 5.42 -11.48
C GLY A 166 13.85 6.56 -11.93
N GLY A 167 15.06 6.65 -11.36
CA GLY A 167 16.06 7.63 -11.76
C GLY A 167 16.48 7.50 -13.23
N LEU A 168 16.65 6.27 -13.73
CA LEU A 168 16.94 6.01 -15.13
C LEU A 168 15.78 6.40 -16.06
N LEU A 169 14.55 6.03 -15.71
CA LEU A 169 13.36 6.38 -16.49
C LEU A 169 13.14 7.89 -16.51
N ALA A 170 13.31 8.57 -15.38
CA ALA A 170 13.25 10.02 -15.29
C ALA A 170 14.34 10.68 -16.14
N SER A 171 15.58 10.16 -16.10
CA SER A 171 16.69 10.63 -16.94
C SER A 171 16.38 10.45 -18.42
N ALA A 172 15.82 9.31 -18.83
CA ALA A 172 15.37 9.06 -20.20
C ALA A 172 14.20 9.96 -20.63
N ALA A 173 13.37 10.40 -19.67
CA ALA A 173 12.26 11.32 -19.90
C ALA A 173 12.67 12.81 -19.84
N SER A 174 13.87 13.15 -19.35
CA SER A 174 14.33 14.54 -19.20
C SER A 174 14.41 15.33 -20.52
N GLY A 175 14.60 14.64 -21.65
CA GLY A 175 14.52 15.23 -22.99
C GLY A 175 13.09 15.38 -23.54
N LYS A 176 12.05 15.10 -22.75
CA LYS A 176 10.62 15.19 -23.12
C LYS A 176 9.93 16.36 -22.41
N SER A 177 8.65 16.60 -22.69
CA SER A 177 7.88 17.67 -22.04
C SER A 177 7.74 17.42 -20.52
N PRO A 178 7.61 18.48 -19.70
CA PRO A 178 7.40 18.36 -18.26
C PRO A 178 6.19 17.48 -17.88
N GLU A 179 5.16 17.47 -18.73
CA GLU A 179 3.95 16.66 -18.56
C GLU A 179 4.25 15.16 -18.67
N VAL A 180 5.16 14.76 -19.57
CA VAL A 180 5.57 13.37 -19.74
C VAL A 180 6.34 12.89 -18.50
N LEU A 181 7.21 13.72 -17.95
CA LEU A 181 7.92 13.42 -16.71
C LEU A 181 6.96 13.34 -15.51
N ALA A 182 6.01 14.28 -15.40
CA ALA A 182 4.98 14.26 -14.37
C ALA A 182 4.11 12.99 -14.46
N ARG A 183 3.63 12.63 -15.67
CA ARG A 183 2.85 11.42 -15.88
C ARG A 183 3.66 10.17 -15.55
N LEU A 184 4.93 10.10 -15.93
CA LEU A 184 5.80 8.99 -15.57
C LEU A 184 5.91 8.86 -14.04
N THR A 185 6.31 9.93 -13.35
CA THR A 185 6.51 9.92 -11.88
C THR A 185 5.25 9.52 -11.11
N GLN A 186 4.08 10.03 -11.51
CA GLN A 186 2.78 9.69 -10.90
C GLN A 186 2.41 8.21 -11.07
N ASN A 187 2.85 7.57 -12.15
CA ASN A 187 2.55 6.17 -12.44
C ASN A 187 3.66 5.20 -12.01
N LEU A 188 4.80 5.67 -11.47
CA LEU A 188 5.90 4.81 -11.03
C LEU A 188 5.47 3.72 -10.03
N PRO A 189 4.66 4.01 -8.99
CA PRO A 189 4.23 2.96 -8.06
C PRO A 189 3.49 1.81 -8.77
N THR A 190 2.58 2.14 -9.70
CA THR A 190 1.85 1.16 -10.51
C THR A 190 2.77 0.42 -11.48
N LEU A 191 3.72 1.13 -12.10
CA LEU A 191 4.71 0.55 -12.99
C LEU A 191 5.53 -0.54 -12.29
N TYR A 192 5.99 -0.28 -11.07
CA TYR A 192 6.81 -1.23 -10.30
C TYR A 192 6.03 -2.48 -9.91
N GLU A 193 4.76 -2.32 -9.50
CA GLU A 193 3.87 -3.46 -9.22
C GLU A 193 3.64 -4.33 -10.47
N GLN A 194 3.45 -3.71 -11.63
CA GLN A 194 3.30 -4.43 -12.90
C GLN A 194 4.58 -5.14 -13.33
N ILE A 195 5.75 -4.53 -13.14
CA ILE A 195 7.05 -5.16 -13.44
C ILE A 195 7.28 -6.36 -12.52
N ALA A 196 7.05 -6.22 -11.21
CA ALA A 196 7.19 -7.33 -10.27
C ALA A 196 6.26 -8.50 -10.63
N THR A 197 5.01 -8.19 -11.00
CA THR A 197 4.03 -9.19 -11.45
C THR A 197 4.47 -9.87 -12.75
N ALA A 198 4.95 -9.12 -13.74
CA ALA A 198 5.44 -9.68 -15.00
C ALA A 198 6.67 -10.58 -14.79
N CYS A 199 7.61 -10.16 -13.95
CA CYS A 199 8.79 -10.96 -13.62
C CYS A 199 8.44 -12.27 -12.88
N LEU A 200 7.36 -12.30 -12.09
CA LEU A 200 6.86 -13.56 -11.49
C LEU A 200 6.38 -14.55 -12.55
N GLN A 201 5.86 -14.08 -13.69
CA GLN A 201 5.40 -14.93 -14.79
C GLN A 201 6.54 -15.39 -15.71
N GLN A 202 7.67 -14.66 -15.73
CA GLN A 202 8.82 -14.93 -16.61
C GLN A 202 10.13 -14.85 -15.82
N PRO A 203 10.45 -15.85 -14.98
CA PRO A 203 11.62 -15.79 -14.08
C PRO A 203 12.97 -15.70 -14.81
N GLU A 204 13.07 -16.27 -16.01
CA GLU A 204 14.28 -16.27 -16.84
C GLU A 204 14.42 -15.00 -17.70
N ALA A 205 13.40 -14.13 -17.74
CA ALA A 205 13.49 -12.89 -18.49
C ALA A 205 14.50 -11.92 -17.85
N VAL A 206 15.17 -11.11 -18.68
CA VAL A 206 16.08 -10.06 -18.21
C VAL A 206 15.27 -8.86 -17.73
N TYR A 207 15.60 -8.33 -16.56
CA TYR A 207 14.85 -7.25 -15.90
C TYR A 207 14.64 -6.02 -16.80
N GLU A 208 15.67 -5.56 -17.51
CA GLU A 208 15.56 -4.41 -18.43
C GLU A 208 14.48 -4.57 -19.50
N ASN A 209 14.28 -5.80 -20.01
CA ASN A 209 13.31 -6.09 -21.04
C ASN A 209 11.89 -5.92 -20.48
N MET A 210 11.67 -6.37 -19.24
CA MET A 210 10.41 -6.17 -18.54
C MET A 210 10.16 -4.69 -18.23
N VAL A 211 11.18 -3.95 -17.77
CA VAL A 211 11.07 -2.50 -17.55
C VAL A 211 10.65 -1.80 -18.85
N ALA A 212 11.31 -2.09 -19.97
CA ALA A 212 11.01 -1.48 -21.26
C ALA A 212 9.60 -1.85 -21.77
N GLU A 213 9.21 -3.12 -21.67
CA GLU A 213 7.90 -3.60 -22.10
C GLU A 213 6.76 -2.98 -21.29
N VAL A 214 6.85 -3.03 -19.96
CA VAL A 214 5.79 -2.51 -19.08
C VAL A 214 5.71 -0.98 -19.19
N THR A 215 6.84 -0.27 -19.20
CA THR A 215 6.84 1.18 -19.38
C THR A 215 6.19 1.58 -20.71
N ARG A 216 6.47 0.85 -21.80
CA ARG A 216 5.85 1.10 -23.11
C ARG A 216 4.33 0.87 -23.09
N ARG A 217 3.86 -0.14 -22.37
CA ARG A 217 2.41 -0.41 -22.23
C ARG A 217 1.71 0.68 -21.43
N LEU A 218 2.35 1.16 -20.35
CA LEU A 218 1.80 2.17 -19.45
C LEU A 218 1.75 3.59 -20.06
N MET A 219 2.70 3.90 -20.95
CA MET A 219 2.83 5.22 -21.57
C MET A 219 2.08 5.36 -22.90
N LYS A 220 1.42 4.30 -23.40
CA LYS A 220 0.45 4.38 -24.50
C LYS A 220 -0.87 5.01 -24.01
#